data_AF-A0A094IR31-F1
#
_entry.id   AF-A0A094IR31-F1
#
_cell.length_a   1.000
_cell.length_b   1.000
_cell.length_c   1.000
_cell.angle_alpha   90.00
_cell.angle_beta   90.00
_cell.angle_gamma   90.00
#
_symmetry.space_group_name_H-M   'P 1'
#
loop_
_entity.id
_entity.type
_entity.pdbx_description
1 polymer ?
#
loop_
_entity_poly.entity_id
_entity_poly.type
_entity_poly.pdbx_seq_one_letter_code
_entity_poly.pdbx_strand_id
1 'polypeptide(L)'
;MASRKKGTVFRVTGLPASQPDDELKEALKAAIDDNLAADEQSKPTTNAAIVPSCYDNDEKVALVEFHGGVPAFLSELMANPLGDWEVEMADTDISFDQHFFGFTQLYTPKPGSPVTADIIAITGLDGHAYGSWRGKNCGRMWLRDFLSKDMPRCRTMIYGYNSKLSTHGVDTIMDYSRGLIEELKKVRNTEELRKRPLFFIAHSFGGIILAHSLIKAVQADEDDHPTIASLYRATYGMLLFGIPHKGLVVDDIQKMVAGQDSHPRSALLEQIRSKSDLLEFQLDDFRNLIRDRKVVSFYEMGQTRQLEFDSESRRWRRTGDFVTAVDADSALLHLPPSMEDKIPLDADHSMMVKFDNKNNRGYTSARDKLRQFEQDAPGVVATRFRTQREDFSIAFSLSSVHDIERFVAREAELSEMRRELSGDGSRRTVILHGLGGIGKTQLSVAYAKQHKDSYSAIFWLNIKDEDSLKQSFAKIARQISREHPSTLQLSNVDINENLDEVVDAVKAWLSRPNNTRWLMIFDNYDNPKLPSNSDPTAVDIQKFIPESYQGSIIITTRSSQVRIGHSIQIRKLSNVRDSLEILSNVSRREGLKSDPDAIILARELDGLPLALATAGAYLDQVANRVRN
;
A
#
# COMPACT_ATOMS: atom_id res chain seq x y z
N MET A 1 41.85 19.63 2.83
CA MET A 1 40.87 20.48 2.14
C MET A 1 39.88 20.96 3.18
N ALA A 2 39.77 22.27 3.41
CA ALA A 2 38.79 22.82 4.36
C ALA A 2 37.38 22.40 3.93
N SER A 3 36.56 21.88 4.85
CA SER A 3 35.18 21.51 4.54
C SER A 3 34.42 22.77 4.13
N ARG A 4 34.05 22.89 2.86
CA ARG A 4 33.19 23.97 2.36
C ARG A 4 31.90 23.91 3.20
N LYS A 5 31.56 24.99 3.92
CA LYS A 5 30.32 25.05 4.70
C LYS A 5 29.13 24.75 3.77
N LYS A 6 28.21 23.92 4.25
CA LYS A 6 27.00 23.49 3.51
C LYS A 6 26.19 24.71 3.10
N GLY A 7 26.05 24.96 1.79
CA GLY A 7 25.21 26.05 1.28
C GLY A 7 23.72 25.77 1.42
N THR A 8 22.88 26.80 1.38
CA THR A 8 21.41 26.64 1.34
C THR A 8 20.98 26.50 -0.11
N VAL A 9 20.12 25.52 -0.42
CA VAL A 9 19.65 25.26 -1.79
C VAL A 9 18.20 25.67 -1.91
N PHE A 10 17.89 26.45 -2.94
CA PHE A 10 16.55 26.83 -3.37
C PHE A 10 16.24 26.21 -4.72
N ARG A 11 14.97 25.95 -4.95
CA ARG A 11 14.42 25.67 -6.28
C ARG A 11 13.92 26.98 -6.87
N VAL A 12 14.18 27.19 -8.15
CA VAL A 12 13.67 28.33 -8.90
C VAL A 12 12.87 27.81 -10.09
N THR A 13 11.61 28.20 -10.20
CA THR A 13 10.69 27.83 -11.30
C THR A 13 10.38 29.03 -12.19
N GLY A 14 9.75 28.80 -13.36
CA GLY A 14 9.38 29.85 -14.31
C GLY A 14 10.46 30.22 -15.33
N LEU A 15 11.55 29.45 -15.43
CA LEU A 15 12.63 29.73 -16.39
C LEU A 15 12.22 29.28 -17.80
N PRO A 16 12.35 30.11 -18.85
CA PRO A 16 11.91 29.73 -20.20
C PRO A 16 12.82 28.67 -20.83
N ALA A 17 12.26 27.54 -21.27
CA ALA A 17 13.02 26.46 -21.88
C ALA A 17 13.62 26.81 -23.25
N SER A 18 13.07 27.83 -23.91
CA SER A 18 13.55 28.37 -25.19
C SER A 18 14.95 28.98 -25.10
N GLN A 19 15.39 29.40 -23.92
CA GLN A 19 16.72 29.98 -23.70
C GLN A 19 17.78 28.89 -23.40
N PRO A 20 19.02 29.03 -23.91
CA PRO A 20 20.14 28.18 -23.55
C PRO A 20 20.45 28.21 -22.04
N ASP A 21 20.94 27.10 -21.49
CA ASP A 21 21.20 26.97 -20.05
C ASP A 21 22.22 27.99 -19.53
N ASP A 22 23.20 28.39 -20.35
CA ASP A 22 24.21 29.37 -19.94
C ASP A 22 23.65 30.80 -19.92
N GLU A 23 22.76 31.14 -20.86
CA GLU A 23 22.04 32.43 -20.83
C GLU A 23 21.10 32.52 -19.62
N LEU A 24 20.37 31.44 -19.32
CA LEU A 24 19.51 31.37 -18.14
C LEU A 24 20.30 31.51 -16.83
N LYS A 25 21.51 30.95 -16.75
CA LYS A 25 22.37 31.12 -15.56
C LYS A 25 22.80 32.56 -15.38
N GLU A 26 23.21 33.24 -16.45
CA GLU A 26 23.61 34.64 -16.40
C GLU A 26 22.42 35.55 -16.07
N ALA A 27 21.26 35.32 -16.68
CA ALA A 27 20.03 36.06 -16.39
C ALA A 27 19.56 35.86 -14.94
N LEU A 28 19.56 34.61 -14.45
CA LEU A 28 19.22 34.29 -13.06
C LEU A 28 20.23 34.91 -12.09
N LYS A 29 21.52 34.91 -12.44
CA LYS A 29 22.55 35.55 -11.64
C LYS A 29 22.34 37.06 -11.57
N ALA A 30 22.04 37.71 -12.69
CA ALA A 30 21.73 39.14 -12.74
C ALA A 30 20.50 39.47 -11.87
N ALA A 31 19.40 38.72 -12.01
CA ALA A 31 18.20 38.91 -11.19
C ALA A 31 18.47 38.73 -9.69
N ILE A 32 19.31 37.76 -9.31
CA ILE A 32 19.74 37.61 -7.91
C ILE A 32 20.57 38.83 -7.47
N ASP A 33 21.57 39.22 -8.27
CA ASP A 33 22.48 40.32 -7.94
C ASP A 33 21.75 41.67 -7.83
N ASP A 34 20.72 41.91 -8.65
CA ASP A 34 19.86 43.11 -8.62
C ASP A 34 19.00 43.19 -7.34
N ASN A 35 18.72 42.05 -6.70
CA ASN A 35 17.97 41.96 -5.46
C ASN A 35 18.87 41.91 -4.21
N LEU A 36 20.20 41.92 -4.36
CA LEU A 36 21.13 41.98 -3.23
C LEU A 36 21.21 43.38 -2.65
N ALA A 37 21.25 43.47 -1.32
CA ALA A 37 21.61 44.73 -0.65
C ALA A 37 23.04 45.14 -1.01
N ALA A 38 23.33 46.45 -1.00
CA ALA A 38 24.65 46.98 -1.37
C ALA A 38 25.81 46.37 -0.53
N ASP A 39 25.56 46.01 0.72
CA ASP A 39 26.55 45.38 1.59
C ASP A 39 26.64 43.84 1.40
N GLU A 40 25.76 43.24 0.60
CA GLU A 40 25.74 41.82 0.24
C GLU A 40 26.40 41.51 -1.11
N GLN A 41 26.61 42.49 -1.99
CA GLN A 41 27.11 42.29 -3.37
C GLN A 41 28.45 41.52 -3.49
N SER A 42 29.24 41.41 -2.41
CA SER A 42 30.51 40.65 -2.36
C SER A 42 30.48 39.39 -1.49
N LYS A 43 29.34 39.07 -0.84
CA LYS A 43 29.25 38.05 0.23
C LYS A 43 28.76 36.67 -0.23
N PRO A 44 27.60 36.49 -0.87
CA PRO A 44 27.13 35.16 -1.25
C PRO A 44 27.79 34.70 -2.54
N THR A 45 28.35 33.48 -2.55
CA THR A 45 28.72 32.81 -3.80
C THR A 45 27.59 31.86 -4.21
N THR A 46 27.08 32.06 -5.43
CA THR A 46 25.98 31.29 -6.00
C THR A 46 26.49 30.23 -6.96
N ASN A 47 25.83 29.07 -6.97
CA ASN A 47 26.00 28.05 -7.98
C ASN A 47 24.63 27.55 -8.42
N ALA A 48 24.30 27.69 -9.70
CA ALA A 48 23.01 27.30 -10.26
C ALA A 48 23.17 26.11 -11.21
N ALA A 49 22.32 25.10 -11.04
CA ALA A 49 22.17 24.02 -12.01
C ALA A 49 20.79 24.14 -12.67
N ILE A 50 20.77 24.39 -13.98
CA ILE A 50 19.55 24.40 -14.78
C ILE A 50 19.19 22.96 -15.16
N VAL A 51 17.93 22.61 -14.98
CA VAL A 51 17.39 21.27 -15.25
C VAL A 51 16.01 21.40 -15.91
N PRO A 52 15.57 20.39 -16.69
CA PRO A 52 14.21 20.38 -17.24
C PRO A 52 13.16 20.44 -16.14
N SER A 53 12.06 21.14 -16.40
CA SER A 53 10.89 21.10 -15.52
C SER A 53 10.24 19.71 -15.54
N CYS A 54 9.59 19.36 -14.44
CA CYS A 54 8.86 18.10 -14.35
C CYS A 54 7.49 18.16 -15.04
N TYR A 55 6.93 19.36 -15.13
CA TYR A 55 5.52 19.63 -15.37
C TYR A 55 5.25 20.24 -16.73
N ASP A 56 6.14 21.13 -17.18
CA ASP A 56 6.01 21.86 -18.42
C ASP A 56 7.29 21.70 -19.26
N ASN A 57 7.14 21.40 -20.55
CA ASN A 57 8.29 21.26 -21.45
C ASN A 57 8.79 22.64 -21.92
N ASP A 58 7.98 23.68 -21.80
CA ASP A 58 8.32 25.05 -22.14
C ASP A 58 9.02 25.79 -20.97
N GLU A 59 9.15 25.12 -19.82
CA GLU A 59 9.87 25.62 -18.65
C GLU A 59 11.08 24.77 -18.24
N LYS A 60 12.00 25.43 -17.55
CA LYS A 60 13.12 24.84 -16.82
C LYS A 60 13.06 25.25 -15.36
N VAL A 61 13.82 24.52 -14.56
CA VAL A 61 13.98 24.75 -13.13
C VAL A 61 15.45 24.97 -12.85
N ALA A 62 15.80 25.87 -11.92
CA ALA A 62 17.14 25.97 -11.39
C ALA A 62 17.23 25.45 -9.95
N LEU A 63 18.32 24.77 -9.65
CA LEU A 63 18.74 24.43 -8.30
C LEU A 63 19.85 25.39 -7.88
N VAL A 64 19.52 26.42 -7.12
CA VAL A 64 20.44 27.50 -6.74
C VAL A 64 20.98 27.26 -5.35
N GLU A 65 22.30 27.13 -5.23
CA GLU A 65 22.99 26.94 -3.96
C GLU A 65 23.75 28.20 -3.56
N PHE A 66 23.39 28.76 -2.40
CA PHE A 66 24.05 29.92 -1.79
C PHE A 66 25.07 29.47 -0.75
N HIS A 67 26.32 29.93 -0.90
CA HIS A 67 27.38 29.75 0.08
C HIS A 67 27.76 31.10 0.71
N GLY A 68 28.02 31.10 2.02
CA GLY A 68 28.41 32.32 2.75
C GLY A 68 27.24 33.05 3.43
N GLY A 69 26.00 32.62 3.18
CA GLY A 69 24.78 33.21 3.75
C GLY A 69 23.62 33.06 2.77
N VAL A 70 22.39 33.24 3.25
CA VAL A 70 21.22 33.40 2.39
C VAL A 70 20.99 34.91 2.22
N PRO A 71 20.79 35.40 0.99
CA PRO A 71 20.50 36.81 0.74
C PRO A 71 19.34 37.36 1.56
N ALA A 72 19.39 38.64 1.92
CA ALA A 72 18.35 39.28 2.74
C ALA A 72 16.94 39.17 2.12
N PHE A 73 16.81 39.29 0.80
CA PHE A 73 15.51 39.18 0.12
C PHE A 73 14.89 37.78 0.23
N LEU A 74 15.69 36.72 0.43
CA LEU A 74 15.21 35.36 0.67
C LEU A 74 15.12 34.99 2.16
N SER A 75 15.39 35.95 3.06
CA SER A 75 15.38 35.70 4.51
C SER A 75 13.98 35.33 5.03
N GLU A 76 12.92 35.83 4.38
CA GLU A 76 11.55 35.46 4.72
C GLU A 76 11.29 33.97 4.49
N LEU A 77 11.83 33.39 3.41
CA LEU A 77 11.75 31.94 3.18
C LEU A 77 12.51 31.13 4.24
N MET A 78 13.48 31.71 4.95
CA MET A 78 14.12 31.03 6.09
C MET A 78 13.23 31.04 7.34
N ALA A 79 12.38 32.06 7.48
CA ALA A 79 11.44 32.19 8.58
C ALA A 79 10.14 31.40 8.31
N ASN A 80 9.65 31.44 7.08
CA ASN A 80 8.49 30.72 6.57
C ASN A 80 8.89 29.80 5.39
N PRO A 81 9.46 28.62 5.67
CA PRO A 81 10.00 27.73 4.64
C PRO A 81 8.94 27.07 3.76
N LEU A 82 7.66 27.38 3.95
CA LEU A 82 6.54 26.88 3.15
C LEU A 82 6.03 27.89 2.11
N GLY A 83 6.58 29.11 2.10
CA GLY A 83 6.22 30.12 1.12
C GLY A 83 7.03 30.02 -0.17
N ASP A 84 6.62 30.85 -1.11
CA ASP A 84 7.29 31.12 -2.38
C ASP A 84 7.69 32.60 -2.41
N TRP A 85 8.76 32.94 -3.13
CA TRP A 85 9.21 34.32 -3.30
C TRP A 85 9.45 34.63 -4.78
N GLU A 86 8.66 35.53 -5.34
CA GLU A 86 8.73 35.91 -6.75
C GLU A 86 9.74 37.04 -6.99
N VAL A 87 10.45 36.94 -8.12
CA VAL A 87 11.41 37.92 -8.61
C VAL A 87 11.21 38.08 -10.11
N GLU A 88 11.22 39.31 -10.59
CA GLU A 88 11.22 39.61 -12.02
C GLU A 88 12.62 39.33 -12.61
N MET A 89 12.67 38.52 -13.67
CA MET A 89 13.89 38.21 -14.42
C MET A 89 13.66 38.57 -15.90
N ALA A 90 14.14 39.73 -16.31
CA ALA A 90 13.87 40.30 -17.63
C ALA A 90 12.35 40.41 -17.88
N ASP A 91 11.82 39.72 -18.88
CA ASP A 91 10.38 39.74 -19.23
C ASP A 91 9.60 38.55 -18.62
N THR A 92 10.16 37.85 -17.62
CA THR A 92 9.56 36.65 -17.01
C THR A 92 9.63 36.70 -15.49
N ASP A 93 8.57 36.25 -14.81
CA ASP A 93 8.58 36.09 -13.36
C ASP A 93 9.13 34.71 -12.98
N ILE A 94 10.10 34.69 -12.07
CA ILE A 94 10.67 33.48 -11.49
C ILE A 94 10.29 33.37 -10.02
N SER A 95 10.08 32.15 -9.53
CA SER A 95 9.68 31.91 -8.14
C SER A 95 10.71 31.04 -7.42
N PHE A 96 11.15 31.51 -6.25
CA PHE A 96 12.06 30.81 -5.35
C PHE A 96 11.27 30.08 -4.27
N ASP A 97 11.58 28.80 -4.06
CA ASP A 97 11.11 28.04 -2.92
C ASP A 97 12.22 27.22 -2.24
N GLN A 98 12.02 26.93 -0.95
CA GLN A 98 12.91 26.06 -0.19
C GLN A 98 12.26 24.71 0.16
N HIS A 99 10.96 24.53 0.00
CA HIS A 99 10.26 23.33 0.43
C HIS A 99 10.35 22.18 -0.58
N PHE A 100 10.53 22.48 -1.87
CA PHE A 100 10.56 21.51 -2.97
C PHE A 100 9.29 20.65 -3.06
N PHE A 101 8.11 21.24 -2.84
CA PHE A 101 6.85 20.49 -2.94
C PHE A 101 6.51 20.17 -4.39
N GLY A 102 5.87 19.03 -4.60
CA GLY A 102 5.73 18.43 -5.92
C GLY A 102 7.01 17.74 -6.38
N PHE A 103 7.15 17.58 -7.69
CA PHE A 103 8.28 16.92 -8.32
C PHE A 103 9.39 17.91 -8.66
N THR A 104 10.63 17.49 -8.48
CA THR A 104 11.79 18.25 -8.95
C THR A 104 12.81 17.31 -9.54
N GLN A 105 13.12 17.50 -10.81
CA GLN A 105 14.16 16.77 -11.50
C GLN A 105 15.52 17.26 -11.00
N LEU A 106 16.48 16.34 -10.85
CA LEU A 106 17.75 16.67 -10.22
C LEU A 106 18.86 16.98 -11.22
N TYR A 107 18.77 16.44 -12.45
CA TYR A 107 19.77 16.63 -13.50
C TYR A 107 19.16 16.39 -14.87
N THR A 108 19.80 16.92 -15.92
CA THR A 108 19.45 16.66 -17.31
C THR A 108 20.00 15.29 -17.74
N PRO A 109 19.16 14.35 -18.19
CA PRO A 109 19.62 13.10 -18.79
C PRO A 109 20.56 13.35 -19.97
N LYS A 110 21.43 12.38 -20.27
CA LYS A 110 22.44 12.48 -21.32
C LYS A 110 21.81 12.89 -22.66
N PRO A 111 22.21 14.04 -23.24
CA PRO A 111 21.71 14.48 -24.53
C PRO A 111 21.96 13.45 -25.63
N GLY A 112 21.01 13.34 -26.57
CA GLY A 112 21.10 12.41 -27.71
C GLY A 112 20.94 10.93 -27.35
N SER A 113 20.52 10.61 -26.12
CA SER A 113 20.18 9.24 -25.70
C SER A 113 18.76 9.19 -25.15
N PRO A 114 17.96 8.15 -25.45
CA PRO A 114 16.62 8.02 -24.90
C PRO A 114 16.68 7.82 -23.38
N VAL A 115 15.70 8.38 -22.67
CA VAL A 115 15.55 8.15 -21.24
C VAL A 115 15.11 6.71 -20.99
N THR A 116 15.86 5.96 -20.19
CA THR A 116 15.65 4.52 -19.99
C THR A 116 14.64 4.21 -18.88
N ALA A 117 14.57 5.07 -17.86
CA ALA A 117 13.68 4.92 -16.71
C ALA A 117 13.46 6.25 -15.99
N ASP A 118 12.36 6.35 -15.25
CA ASP A 118 12.14 7.37 -14.24
C ASP A 118 12.54 6.80 -12.86
N ILE A 119 13.28 7.59 -12.08
CA ILE A 119 13.63 7.28 -10.68
C ILE A 119 12.97 8.32 -9.80
N ILE A 120 12.14 7.90 -8.84
CA ILE A 120 11.42 8.80 -7.94
C ILE A 120 11.84 8.55 -6.49
N ALA A 121 12.38 9.58 -5.87
CA ALA A 121 12.79 9.56 -4.47
C ALA A 121 11.76 10.24 -3.55
N ILE A 122 11.31 9.53 -2.51
CA ILE A 122 10.25 9.96 -1.58
C ILE A 122 10.83 9.97 -0.16
N THR A 123 10.88 11.16 0.45
CA THR A 123 11.40 11.36 1.81
C THR A 123 10.46 10.82 2.88
N GLY A 124 10.94 10.68 4.13
CA GLY A 124 10.13 10.33 5.29
C GLY A 124 9.39 11.49 5.96
N LEU A 125 8.70 11.15 7.07
CA LEU A 125 7.98 12.07 7.95
C LEU A 125 8.92 13.14 8.52
N ASP A 126 8.44 14.39 8.58
CA ASP A 126 9.21 15.58 8.95
C ASP A 126 10.49 15.82 8.11
N GLY A 127 10.71 15.03 7.05
CA GLY A 127 11.85 15.12 6.15
C GLY A 127 11.73 16.26 5.14
N HIS A 128 12.87 16.79 4.72
CA HIS A 128 12.93 17.81 3.66
C HIS A 128 13.24 17.13 2.33
N ALA A 129 12.43 17.37 1.29
CA ALA A 129 12.50 16.62 0.03
C ALA A 129 13.91 16.62 -0.62
N TYR A 130 14.59 17.76 -0.66
CA TYR A 130 16.00 17.83 -1.07
C TYR A 130 16.99 17.46 0.04
N GLY A 131 16.81 18.03 1.24
CA GLY A 131 17.77 17.93 2.35
C GLY A 131 17.96 16.54 2.94
N SER A 132 16.94 15.68 2.89
CA SER A 132 16.99 14.30 3.41
C SER A 132 18.04 13.44 2.70
N TRP A 133 18.31 13.69 1.42
CA TRP A 133 19.26 12.94 0.60
C TRP A 133 20.65 13.57 0.54
N ARG A 134 20.90 14.58 1.37
CA ARG A 134 22.15 15.34 1.36
C ARG A 134 23.09 14.84 2.44
N GLY A 135 24.32 14.49 2.04
CA GLY A 135 25.40 14.10 2.96
C GLY A 135 25.61 15.13 4.07
N LYS A 136 25.88 14.65 5.28
CA LYS A 136 26.02 15.49 6.49
C LYS A 136 27.26 16.35 6.43
N ASN A 137 28.38 15.83 5.93
CA ASN A 137 29.69 16.47 6.01
C ASN A 137 30.14 17.10 4.69
N CYS A 138 29.70 16.55 3.55
CA CYS A 138 30.19 17.02 2.25
C CYS A 138 29.27 18.03 1.56
N GLY A 139 28.04 18.23 2.07
CA GLY A 139 27.05 19.10 1.45
C GLY A 139 26.63 18.68 0.03
N ARG A 140 26.86 17.42 -0.37
CA ARG A 140 26.44 16.91 -1.69
C ARG A 140 25.17 16.08 -1.56
N MET A 141 24.26 16.20 -2.52
CA MET A 141 23.01 15.47 -2.59
C MET A 141 23.20 14.31 -3.57
N TRP A 142 23.30 13.08 -3.07
CA TRP A 142 23.87 11.97 -3.86
C TRP A 142 23.01 11.59 -5.07
N LEU A 143 21.69 11.76 -5.02
CA LEU A 143 20.79 11.54 -6.17
C LEU A 143 21.08 12.54 -7.31
N ARG A 144 21.58 13.73 -6.99
CA ARG A 144 22.02 14.74 -7.96
C ARG A 144 23.48 14.59 -8.35
N ASP A 145 24.37 14.60 -7.36
CA ASP A 145 25.81 14.83 -7.58
C ASP A 145 26.58 13.54 -7.91
N PHE A 146 26.06 12.38 -7.49
CA PHE A 146 26.69 11.08 -7.72
C PHE A 146 25.92 10.29 -8.77
N LEU A 147 24.61 10.09 -8.54
CA LEU A 147 23.76 9.24 -9.37
C LEU A 147 23.62 9.75 -10.80
N SER A 148 23.64 11.07 -11.04
CA SER A 148 23.67 11.65 -12.40
C SER A 148 24.80 11.11 -13.27
N LYS A 149 25.96 10.82 -12.68
CA LYS A 149 27.12 10.27 -13.38
C LYS A 149 27.03 8.75 -13.54
N ASP A 150 26.35 8.10 -12.59
CA ASP A 150 26.27 6.64 -12.52
C ASP A 150 25.05 6.07 -13.28
N MET A 151 24.00 6.87 -13.47
CA MET A 151 22.72 6.59 -14.16
C MET A 151 22.33 7.76 -15.11
N PRO A 152 23.20 8.14 -16.07
CA PRO A 152 23.01 9.37 -16.87
C PRO A 152 21.82 9.30 -17.84
N ARG A 153 21.25 8.13 -18.10
CA ARG A 153 20.07 7.97 -18.97
C ARG A 153 18.75 7.88 -18.20
N CYS A 154 18.78 7.89 -16.87
CA CYS A 154 17.56 7.92 -16.07
C CYS A 154 17.15 9.35 -15.75
N ARG A 155 15.84 9.60 -15.77
CA ARG A 155 15.25 10.84 -15.25
C ARG A 155 15.04 10.68 -13.75
N THR A 156 15.88 11.30 -12.93
CA THR A 156 15.75 11.19 -11.47
C THR A 156 15.09 12.42 -10.88
N MET A 157 14.04 12.19 -10.08
CA MET A 157 13.19 13.20 -9.47
C MET A 157 13.06 12.94 -7.97
N ILE A 158 12.92 14.00 -7.19
CA ILE A 158 12.40 13.94 -5.81
C ILE A 158 10.93 14.33 -5.80
N TYR A 159 10.17 13.75 -4.88
CA TYR A 159 8.81 14.19 -4.55
C TYR A 159 8.81 14.81 -3.16
N GLY A 160 8.41 16.07 -3.07
CA GLY A 160 8.20 16.78 -1.80
C GLY A 160 6.73 17.00 -1.49
N TYR A 161 6.43 16.93 -0.19
CA TYR A 161 5.10 17.10 0.35
C TYR A 161 5.22 17.61 1.79
N ASN A 162 4.18 18.26 2.31
CA ASN A 162 4.22 18.82 3.66
C ASN A 162 4.05 17.72 4.72
N SER A 163 5.15 17.10 5.12
CA SER A 163 5.21 16.13 6.22
C SER A 163 5.66 16.74 7.55
N LYS A 164 5.75 18.08 7.63
CA LYS A 164 6.28 18.78 8.80
C LYS A 164 5.31 18.67 9.96
N LEU A 165 5.79 18.11 11.06
CA LEU A 165 4.96 17.86 12.24
C LEU A 165 4.65 19.12 13.04
N SER A 166 5.49 20.14 12.91
CA SER A 166 5.26 21.48 13.47
C SER A 166 4.12 22.24 12.76
N THR A 167 3.58 21.72 11.66
CA THR A 167 2.49 22.37 10.90
C THR A 167 1.12 21.84 11.32
N HIS A 168 0.09 22.67 11.21
CA HIS A 168 -1.30 22.31 11.55
C HIS A 168 -2.03 21.61 10.39
N GLY A 169 -1.33 20.77 9.63
CA GLY A 169 -1.94 19.98 8.57
C GLY A 169 -2.77 18.81 9.12
N VAL A 170 -3.90 18.55 8.49
CA VAL A 170 -4.84 17.47 8.87
C VAL A 170 -4.62 16.17 8.06
N ASP A 171 -3.61 16.15 7.19
CA ASP A 171 -3.40 15.06 6.23
C ASP A 171 -3.17 13.72 6.91
N THR A 172 -3.88 12.71 6.42
CA THR A 172 -3.69 11.30 6.77
C THR A 172 -2.76 10.60 5.78
N ILE A 173 -2.42 9.34 6.05
CA ILE A 173 -1.68 8.50 5.09
C ILE A 173 -2.37 8.48 3.71
N MET A 174 -3.70 8.45 3.70
CA MET A 174 -4.51 8.41 2.48
C MET A 174 -4.42 9.71 1.69
N ASP A 175 -4.37 10.85 2.37
CA ASP A 175 -4.28 12.16 1.72
C ASP A 175 -2.91 12.35 1.07
N TYR A 176 -1.82 11.93 1.73
CA TYR A 176 -0.50 11.92 1.12
C TYR A 176 -0.40 10.98 -0.07
N SER A 177 -1.02 9.80 -0.01
CA SER A 177 -1.08 8.88 -1.14
C SER A 177 -1.84 9.48 -2.33
N ARG A 178 -2.98 10.13 -2.07
CA ARG A 178 -3.72 10.85 -3.12
C ARG A 178 -2.88 11.96 -3.73
N GLY A 179 -2.19 12.76 -2.90
CA GLY A 179 -1.29 13.82 -3.36
C GLY A 179 -0.17 13.30 -4.28
N LEU A 180 0.48 12.19 -3.91
CA LEU A 180 1.49 11.57 -4.77
C LEU A 180 0.90 11.11 -6.11
N ILE A 181 -0.28 10.47 -6.09
CA ILE A 181 -0.96 10.01 -7.32
C ILE A 181 -1.33 11.19 -8.22
N GLU A 182 -1.89 12.27 -7.67
CA GLU A 182 -2.25 13.46 -8.46
C GLU A 182 -1.01 14.12 -9.10
N GLU A 183 0.10 14.21 -8.38
CA GLU A 183 1.34 14.75 -8.93
C GLU A 183 1.94 13.81 -9.99
N LEU A 184 1.85 12.48 -9.80
CA LEU A 184 2.29 11.50 -10.78
C LEU A 184 1.50 11.60 -12.09
N LYS A 185 0.19 11.92 -12.02
CA LYS A 185 -0.63 12.15 -13.22
C LYS A 185 -0.10 13.30 -14.07
N LYS A 186 0.36 14.37 -13.43
CA LYS A 186 0.91 15.56 -14.09
C LYS A 186 2.24 15.23 -14.79
N VAL A 187 3.16 14.56 -14.10
CA VAL A 187 4.53 14.33 -14.61
C VAL A 187 4.68 13.10 -15.51
N ARG A 188 3.65 12.24 -15.59
CA ARG A 188 3.55 11.08 -16.49
C ARG A 188 2.29 11.17 -17.36
N ASN A 189 2.09 12.34 -17.96
CA ASN A 189 0.89 12.70 -18.71
C ASN A 189 0.85 12.12 -20.13
N THR A 190 1.97 11.73 -20.74
CA THR A 190 2.02 11.11 -22.09
C THR A 190 2.08 9.59 -22.04
N GLU A 191 1.69 8.92 -23.13
CA GLU A 191 1.76 7.45 -23.24
C GLU A 191 3.19 6.91 -23.09
N GLU A 192 4.17 7.58 -23.69
CA GLU A 192 5.59 7.22 -23.54
C GLU A 192 6.02 7.27 -22.07
N LEU A 193 5.69 8.36 -21.37
CA LEU A 193 6.02 8.51 -19.97
C LEU A 193 5.31 7.46 -19.13
N ARG A 194 4.03 7.17 -19.35
CA ARG A 194 3.27 6.13 -18.64
C ARG A 194 3.89 4.75 -18.78
N LYS A 195 4.40 4.41 -19.96
CA LYS A 195 4.99 3.10 -20.26
C LYS A 195 6.47 2.98 -19.88
N ARG A 196 7.16 4.11 -19.63
CA ARG A 196 8.56 4.12 -19.23
C ARG A 196 8.76 3.41 -17.89
N PRO A 197 9.78 2.53 -17.74
CA PRO A 197 10.10 1.89 -16.47
C PRO A 197 10.20 2.89 -15.32
N LEU A 198 9.70 2.49 -14.15
CA LEU A 198 9.65 3.33 -12.96
C LEU A 198 10.33 2.63 -11.77
N PHE A 199 11.29 3.32 -11.16
CA PHE A 199 12.01 2.87 -9.97
C PHE A 199 11.73 3.83 -8.81
N PHE A 200 11.44 3.29 -7.63
CA PHE A 200 11.24 4.10 -6.45
C PHE A 200 12.42 3.99 -5.47
N ILE A 201 12.71 5.11 -4.81
CA ILE A 201 13.64 5.19 -3.68
C ILE A 201 12.86 5.82 -2.54
N ALA A 202 12.41 5.03 -1.59
CA ALA A 202 11.58 5.52 -0.49
C ALA A 202 12.33 5.42 0.83
N HIS A 203 12.14 6.42 1.70
CA HIS A 203 12.68 6.43 3.06
C HIS A 203 11.56 6.57 4.08
N SER A 204 11.59 5.73 5.12
CA SER A 204 10.69 5.82 6.26
C SER A 204 9.21 5.93 5.80
N PHE A 205 8.46 6.91 6.30
CA PHE A 205 7.07 7.18 5.92
C PHE A 205 6.82 7.30 4.40
N GLY A 206 7.82 7.71 3.60
CA GLY A 206 7.70 7.76 2.15
C GLY A 206 7.40 6.39 1.52
N GLY A 207 7.85 5.29 2.14
CA GLY A 207 7.54 3.94 1.68
C GLY A 207 6.12 3.51 2.00
N ILE A 208 5.54 4.01 3.10
CA ILE A 208 4.12 3.79 3.43
C ILE A 208 3.23 4.48 2.39
N ILE A 209 3.56 5.74 2.03
CA ILE A 209 2.85 6.48 0.97
C ILE A 209 2.95 5.73 -0.37
N LEU A 210 4.14 5.26 -0.73
CA LEU A 210 4.37 4.48 -1.95
C LEU A 210 3.51 3.20 -1.96
N ALA A 211 3.53 2.44 -0.88
CA ALA A 211 2.79 1.19 -0.77
C ALA A 211 1.28 1.41 -0.95
N HIS A 212 0.71 2.42 -0.28
CA HIS A 212 -0.71 2.77 -0.47
C HIS A 212 -1.01 3.21 -1.89
N SER A 213 -0.11 3.98 -2.50
CA SER A 213 -0.29 4.49 -3.86
C SER A 213 -0.30 3.37 -4.89
N LEU A 214 0.56 2.35 -4.72
CA LEU A 214 0.58 1.17 -5.59
C LEU A 214 -0.65 0.28 -5.39
N ILE A 215 -1.11 0.09 -4.15
CA ILE A 215 -2.36 -0.65 -3.86
C ILE A 215 -3.53 0.02 -4.59
N LYS A 216 -3.62 1.36 -4.50
CA LYS A 216 -4.64 2.13 -5.21
C LYS A 216 -4.50 2.07 -6.72
N ALA A 217 -3.27 2.07 -7.23
CA ALA A 217 -3.02 1.93 -8.66
C ALA A 217 -3.50 0.61 -9.26
N VAL A 218 -3.49 -0.48 -8.49
CA VAL A 218 -4.02 -1.77 -8.96
C VAL A 218 -5.53 -1.87 -8.93
N GLN A 219 -6.17 -1.13 -8.01
CA GLN A 219 -7.62 -1.01 -7.89
C GLN A 219 -8.22 -0.02 -8.89
N ALA A 220 -7.39 0.81 -9.54
CA ALA A 220 -7.85 1.77 -10.53
C ALA A 220 -8.28 1.04 -11.81
N ASP A 221 -9.46 1.43 -12.31
CA ASP A 221 -9.93 1.05 -13.62
C ASP A 221 -9.03 1.71 -14.69
N GLU A 222 -8.58 0.91 -15.66
CA GLU A 222 -7.65 1.38 -16.70
C GLU A 222 -8.34 2.28 -17.73
N ASP A 223 -9.65 2.11 -17.95
CA ASP A 223 -10.44 2.90 -18.88
C ASP A 223 -10.74 4.30 -18.28
N ASP A 224 -11.06 4.36 -16.97
CA ASP A 224 -11.32 5.63 -16.28
C ASP A 224 -10.04 6.38 -15.90
N HIS A 225 -9.00 5.63 -15.49
CA HIS A 225 -7.79 6.18 -14.87
C HIS A 225 -6.50 5.55 -15.43
N PRO A 226 -6.21 5.70 -16.74
CA PRO A 226 -5.11 5.00 -17.41
C PRO A 226 -3.75 5.36 -16.82
N THR A 227 -3.53 6.61 -16.41
CA THR A 227 -2.26 7.01 -15.78
C THR A 227 -2.06 6.29 -14.45
N ILE A 228 -3.11 6.16 -13.62
CA ILE A 228 -2.99 5.50 -12.31
C ILE A 228 -2.76 4.00 -12.51
N ALA A 229 -3.54 3.34 -13.38
CA ALA A 229 -3.36 1.93 -13.70
C ALA A 229 -1.94 1.63 -14.26
N SER A 230 -1.41 2.55 -15.08
CA SER A 230 -0.06 2.43 -15.64
C SER A 230 1.05 2.49 -14.58
N LEU A 231 0.84 3.17 -13.44
CA LEU A 231 1.85 3.27 -12.38
C LEU A 231 2.27 1.89 -11.90
N TYR A 232 1.29 1.01 -11.66
CA TYR A 232 1.58 -0.35 -11.23
C TYR A 232 2.36 -1.11 -12.31
N ARG A 233 1.93 -1.06 -13.57
CA ARG A 233 2.57 -1.78 -14.69
C ARG A 233 4.00 -1.30 -14.94
N ALA A 234 4.22 0.01 -14.89
CA ALA A 234 5.50 0.65 -15.11
C ALA A 234 6.50 0.46 -13.97
N THR A 235 6.02 0.31 -12.73
CA THR A 235 6.88 0.08 -11.57
C THR A 235 7.64 -1.24 -11.76
N TYR A 236 8.96 -1.19 -11.85
CA TYR A 236 9.78 -2.39 -11.97
C TYR A 236 10.31 -2.85 -10.61
N GLY A 237 10.83 -1.91 -9.83
CA GLY A 237 11.45 -2.21 -8.55
C GLY A 237 11.60 -0.98 -7.67
N MET A 238 12.00 -1.22 -6.42
CA MET A 238 12.07 -0.20 -5.38
C MET A 238 13.20 -0.47 -4.38
N LEU A 239 13.81 0.61 -3.92
CA LEU A 239 14.78 0.65 -2.83
C LEU A 239 14.08 1.28 -1.62
N LEU A 240 13.95 0.50 -0.55
CA LEU A 240 13.16 0.81 0.64
C LEU A 240 14.12 1.01 1.82
N PHE A 241 14.26 2.24 2.31
CA PHE A 241 15.17 2.59 3.41
C PHE A 241 14.41 2.74 4.72
N GLY A 242 14.51 1.75 5.60
CA GLY A 242 13.95 1.79 6.96
C GLY A 242 12.44 2.03 6.97
N ILE A 243 11.70 1.39 6.07
CA ILE A 243 10.25 1.63 5.98
C ILE A 243 9.56 1.00 7.19
N PRO A 244 8.82 1.74 8.02
CA PRO A 244 8.17 1.18 9.20
C PRO A 244 6.88 0.45 8.82
N HIS A 245 6.98 -0.72 8.16
CA HIS A 245 5.82 -1.47 7.68
C HIS A 245 4.88 -1.93 8.81
N LYS A 246 5.40 -2.09 10.03
CA LYS A 246 4.61 -2.43 11.24
C LYS A 246 4.47 -1.25 12.21
N GLY A 247 4.77 -0.05 11.73
CA GLY A 247 4.71 1.21 12.47
C GLY A 247 6.05 1.67 13.04
N LEU A 248 6.05 2.92 13.49
CA LEU A 248 7.18 3.68 14.00
C LEU A 248 7.07 3.82 15.53
N VAL A 249 8.21 3.92 16.22
CA VAL A 249 8.21 4.42 17.60
C VAL A 249 7.99 5.93 17.55
N VAL A 250 6.84 6.39 18.04
CA VAL A 250 6.41 7.80 17.91
C VAL A 250 6.52 8.61 19.20
N ASP A 251 6.91 8.01 20.33
CA ASP A 251 6.79 8.66 21.65
C ASP A 251 7.63 9.94 21.79
N ASP A 252 8.83 9.98 21.20
CA ASP A 252 9.66 11.19 21.18
C ASP A 252 9.19 12.22 20.15
N ILE A 253 8.69 11.76 19.00
CA ILE A 253 8.14 12.61 17.94
C ILE A 253 6.80 13.24 18.37
N GLN A 254 5.99 12.52 19.15
CA GLN A 254 4.73 13.01 19.71
C GLN A 254 4.95 14.22 20.62
N LYS A 255 6.15 14.37 21.21
CA LYS A 255 6.53 15.57 21.98
C LYS A 255 6.54 16.84 21.13
N MET A 256 6.77 16.74 19.82
CA MET A 256 6.73 17.89 18.90
C MET A 256 5.32 18.48 18.76
N VAL A 257 4.28 17.69 19.08
CA VAL A 257 2.88 18.09 19.02
C VAL A 257 2.21 18.09 20.41
N ALA A 258 2.93 17.66 21.45
CA ALA A 258 2.43 17.58 22.82
C ALA A 258 2.25 18.98 23.43
N GLY A 259 1.19 19.15 24.24
CA GLY A 259 0.81 20.43 24.84
C GLY A 259 -0.35 21.15 24.14
N GLN A 260 -0.89 20.56 23.07
CA GLN A 260 -2.14 20.98 22.44
C GLN A 260 -3.07 19.76 22.36
N ASP A 261 -4.11 19.72 23.20
CA ASP A 261 -5.02 18.55 23.35
C ASP A 261 -5.78 18.16 22.06
N SER A 262 -5.53 18.84 20.93
CA SER A 262 -6.16 18.59 19.63
C SER A 262 -5.25 18.96 18.45
N HIS A 263 -3.94 18.66 18.50
CA HIS A 263 -3.07 18.96 17.36
C HIS A 263 -3.50 18.16 16.11
N PRO A 264 -3.71 18.79 14.93
CA PRO A 264 -4.17 18.11 13.71
C PRO A 264 -3.35 16.88 13.29
N ARG A 265 -2.03 16.91 13.53
CA ARG A 265 -1.11 15.80 13.22
C ARG A 265 -1.26 14.58 14.13
N SER A 266 -2.01 14.65 15.22
CA SER A 266 -2.20 13.50 16.13
C SER A 266 -2.85 12.31 15.42
N ALA A 267 -3.81 12.54 14.52
CA ALA A 267 -4.44 11.46 13.75
C ALA A 267 -3.43 10.71 12.86
N LEU A 268 -2.51 11.43 12.21
CA LEU A 268 -1.44 10.83 11.42
C LEU A 268 -0.48 10.03 12.31
N LEU A 269 -0.08 10.57 13.47
CA LEU A 269 0.83 9.88 14.39
C LEU A 269 0.25 8.56 14.90
N GLU A 270 -1.06 8.53 15.20
CA GLU A 270 -1.74 7.29 15.58
C GLU A 270 -1.78 6.27 14.42
N GLN A 271 -2.03 6.72 13.19
CA GLN A 271 -2.02 5.83 12.02
C GLN A 271 -0.65 5.17 11.76
N ILE A 272 0.45 5.86 12.06
CA ILE A 272 1.82 5.37 11.80
C ILE A 272 2.48 4.74 13.02
N ARG A 273 1.83 4.74 14.18
CA ARG A 273 2.39 4.19 15.43
C ARG A 273 2.62 2.68 15.30
N SER A 274 3.59 2.18 16.05
CA SER A 274 3.83 0.74 16.19
C SER A 274 2.55 0.00 16.59
N LYS A 275 2.31 -1.16 15.96
CA LYS A 275 1.07 -1.96 16.13
C LYS A 275 -0.19 -1.28 15.59
N SER A 276 -0.05 -0.51 14.52
CA SER A 276 -1.18 0.03 13.77
C SER A 276 -1.81 -1.06 12.89
N ASP A 277 -3.08 -1.39 13.16
CA ASP A 277 -3.86 -2.35 12.35
C ASP A 277 -3.91 -1.93 10.88
N LEU A 278 -3.98 -0.62 10.62
CA LEU A 278 -3.99 -0.06 9.26
C LEU A 278 -2.71 -0.45 8.49
N LEU A 279 -1.54 -0.32 9.14
CA LEU A 279 -0.26 -0.67 8.52
C LEU A 279 -0.10 -2.18 8.35
N GLU A 280 -0.61 -2.98 9.29
CA GLU A 280 -0.57 -4.44 9.18
C GLU A 280 -1.42 -4.94 7.99
N PHE A 281 -2.65 -4.43 7.83
CA PHE A 281 -3.47 -4.74 6.65
C PHE A 281 -2.83 -4.26 5.35
N GLN A 282 -2.27 -3.04 5.36
CA GLN A 282 -1.58 -2.50 4.21
C GLN A 282 -0.36 -3.35 3.81
N LEU A 283 0.41 -3.84 4.79
CA LEU A 283 1.59 -4.66 4.56
C LEU A 283 1.24 -5.97 3.83
N ASP A 284 0.17 -6.63 4.24
CA ASP A 284 -0.31 -7.85 3.57
C ASP A 284 -0.69 -7.59 2.12
N ASP A 285 -1.50 -6.55 1.87
CA ASP A 285 -1.91 -6.18 0.51
C ASP A 285 -0.69 -5.78 -0.34
N PHE A 286 0.26 -5.05 0.24
CA PHE A 286 1.46 -4.61 -0.45
C PHE A 286 2.40 -5.78 -0.81
N ARG A 287 2.62 -6.73 0.10
CA ARG A 287 3.39 -7.97 -0.18
C ARG A 287 2.78 -8.75 -1.33
N ASN A 288 1.44 -8.82 -1.37
CA ASN A 288 0.71 -9.52 -2.42
C ASN A 288 0.84 -8.83 -3.77
N LEU A 289 0.93 -7.50 -3.75
CA LEU A 289 1.00 -6.66 -4.92
C LEU A 289 2.34 -6.73 -5.66
N ILE A 290 3.44 -6.77 -4.91
CA ILE A 290 4.79 -6.52 -5.46
C ILE A 290 5.58 -7.80 -5.79
N ARG A 291 4.93 -8.96 -5.84
CA ARG A 291 5.61 -10.26 -6.01
C ARG A 291 6.42 -10.40 -7.29
N ASP A 292 6.02 -9.69 -8.34
CA ASP A 292 6.71 -9.64 -9.63
C ASP A 292 7.55 -8.34 -9.77
N ARG A 293 7.85 -7.66 -8.66
CA ARG A 293 8.74 -6.49 -8.58
C ARG A 293 10.07 -6.89 -7.94
N LYS A 294 11.11 -6.09 -8.19
CA LYS A 294 12.40 -6.21 -7.49
C LYS A 294 12.42 -5.29 -6.28
N VAL A 295 12.59 -5.87 -5.08
CA VAL A 295 12.59 -5.11 -3.82
C VAL A 295 13.97 -5.18 -3.19
N VAL A 296 14.47 -4.03 -2.73
CA VAL A 296 15.71 -3.94 -1.96
C VAL A 296 15.40 -3.21 -0.66
N SER A 297 15.42 -3.92 0.46
CA SER A 297 15.11 -3.38 1.78
C SER A 297 16.41 -3.12 2.55
N PHE A 298 16.65 -1.85 2.85
CA PHE A 298 17.74 -1.39 3.69
C PHE A 298 17.23 -1.18 5.12
N TYR A 299 17.92 -1.72 6.12
CA TYR A 299 17.54 -1.59 7.52
C TYR A 299 18.68 -1.02 8.38
N GLU A 300 18.31 -0.30 9.44
CA GLU A 300 19.26 0.34 10.35
C GLU A 300 19.96 -0.68 11.24
N MET A 301 21.26 -0.45 11.50
CA MET A 301 22.05 -1.20 12.48
C MET A 301 22.47 -0.32 13.67
N GLY A 302 22.21 1.00 13.61
CA GLY A 302 22.49 1.95 14.68
C GLY A 302 21.21 2.51 15.28
N GLN A 303 21.22 2.77 16.59
CA GLN A 303 20.10 3.45 17.24
C GLN A 303 20.12 4.96 16.93
N THR A 304 18.93 5.53 16.77
CA THR A 304 18.73 6.97 16.59
C THR A 304 18.60 7.64 17.96
N ARG A 305 19.12 8.87 18.14
CA ARG A 305 18.85 9.65 19.35
C ARG A 305 17.44 10.23 19.34
N GLN A 306 16.77 10.23 20.48
CA GLN A 306 15.45 10.83 20.67
C GLN A 306 15.48 12.35 20.50
N LEU A 307 14.34 12.91 20.08
CA LEU A 307 14.14 14.35 19.98
C LEU A 307 14.00 15.01 21.35
N GLU A 308 14.75 16.09 21.54
CA GLU A 308 14.66 17.01 22.67
C GLU A 308 14.60 18.45 22.15
N PHE A 309 13.86 19.30 22.87
CA PHE A 309 13.75 20.70 22.52
C PHE A 309 14.97 21.46 23.08
N ASP A 310 15.78 22.01 22.19
CA ASP A 310 16.88 22.89 22.55
C ASP A 310 16.35 24.32 22.71
N SER A 311 16.31 24.81 23.95
CA SER A 311 15.80 26.14 24.30
C SER A 311 16.66 27.28 23.76
N GLU A 312 17.97 27.07 23.58
CA GLU A 312 18.88 28.10 23.07
C GLU A 312 18.67 28.30 21.57
N SER A 313 18.61 27.20 20.81
CA SER A 313 18.40 27.28 19.36
C SER A 313 16.94 27.29 18.94
N ARG A 314 16.01 27.17 19.89
CA ARG A 314 14.54 27.08 19.69
C ARG A 314 14.16 26.04 18.63
N ARG A 315 14.88 24.90 18.63
CA ARG A 315 14.73 23.84 17.63
C ARG A 315 14.77 22.47 18.29
N TRP A 316 13.99 21.54 17.74
CA TRP A 316 14.10 20.14 18.11
C TRP A 316 15.40 19.53 17.57
N ARG A 317 16.13 18.81 18.43
CA ARG A 317 17.40 18.15 18.09
C ARG A 317 17.41 16.72 18.61
N ARG A 318 18.10 15.84 17.90
CA ARG A 318 18.29 14.45 18.31
C ARG A 318 19.46 14.32 19.29
N THR A 319 19.27 14.79 20.52
CA THR A 319 20.29 14.81 21.59
C THR A 319 20.02 13.84 22.74
N GLY A 320 18.79 13.34 22.86
CA GLY A 320 18.37 12.49 23.96
C GLY A 320 18.91 11.06 23.88
N ASP A 321 18.23 10.18 24.63
CA ASP A 321 18.56 8.76 24.73
C ASP A 321 18.44 8.02 23.39
N PHE A 322 19.09 6.87 23.30
CA PHE A 322 19.07 6.04 22.10
C PHE A 322 17.77 5.23 22.01
N VAL A 323 17.18 5.22 20.82
CA VAL A 323 15.99 4.44 20.47
C VAL A 323 16.19 3.78 19.11
N THR A 324 15.69 2.57 18.95
CA THR A 324 15.54 1.96 17.63
C THR A 324 14.28 2.53 17.02
N ALA A 325 14.42 3.34 15.97
CA ALA A 325 13.27 4.05 15.41
C ALA A 325 12.38 3.08 14.62
N VAL A 326 13.01 2.17 13.88
CA VAL A 326 12.36 1.11 13.11
C VAL A 326 13.14 -0.18 13.32
N ASP A 327 12.51 -1.16 13.97
CA ASP A 327 13.12 -2.47 14.12
C ASP A 327 13.27 -3.18 12.76
N ALA A 328 14.22 -4.11 12.66
CA ALA A 328 14.51 -4.81 11.41
C ALA A 328 13.30 -5.64 10.92
N ASP A 329 12.43 -6.14 11.81
CA ASP A 329 11.25 -6.90 11.42
C ASP A 329 10.15 -6.01 10.82
N SER A 330 10.07 -4.74 11.24
CA SER A 330 9.24 -3.69 10.63
C SER A 330 9.85 -3.16 9.32
N ALA A 331 11.18 -3.07 9.23
CA ALA A 331 11.89 -2.59 8.03
C ALA A 331 11.90 -3.58 6.85
N LEU A 332 11.62 -4.86 7.09
CA LEU A 332 11.71 -5.94 6.12
C LEU A 332 10.32 -6.46 5.73
N LEU A 333 10.16 -6.81 4.46
CA LEU A 333 8.93 -7.42 3.96
C LEU A 333 8.91 -8.93 4.14
N HIS A 334 10.03 -9.57 4.47
CA HIS A 334 10.15 -11.02 4.64
C HIS A 334 9.71 -11.81 3.40
N LEU A 335 9.96 -11.25 2.22
CA LEU A 335 9.72 -11.95 0.96
C LEU A 335 10.85 -12.97 0.70
N PRO A 336 10.64 -13.92 -0.22
CA PRO A 336 11.68 -14.85 -0.63
C PRO A 336 12.94 -14.13 -1.15
N PRO A 337 14.14 -14.72 -1.00
CA PRO A 337 15.40 -14.11 -1.47
C PRO A 337 15.46 -13.80 -2.97
N SER A 338 14.59 -14.42 -3.78
CA SER A 338 14.47 -14.10 -5.21
C SER A 338 13.76 -12.77 -5.50
N MET A 339 13.04 -12.23 -4.50
CA MET A 339 12.20 -11.03 -4.58
C MET A 339 12.74 -9.86 -3.77
N GLU A 340 13.23 -10.11 -2.55
CA GLU A 340 13.72 -9.08 -1.63
C GLU A 340 15.19 -9.30 -1.26
N ASP A 341 16.02 -8.33 -1.64
CA ASP A 341 17.38 -8.20 -1.13
C ASP A 341 17.36 -7.43 0.21
N LYS A 342 17.93 -8.03 1.26
CA LYS A 342 17.94 -7.46 2.62
C LYS A 342 19.34 -6.93 2.94
N ILE A 343 19.51 -5.61 3.00
CA ILE A 343 20.83 -4.97 3.11
C ILE A 343 20.96 -4.21 4.44
N PRO A 344 21.81 -4.65 5.38
CA PRO A 344 22.09 -3.86 6.58
C PRO A 344 22.88 -2.60 6.25
N LEU A 345 22.54 -1.48 6.90
CA LEU A 345 23.32 -0.25 6.86
C LEU A 345 23.85 0.10 8.25
N ASP A 346 25.16 0.31 8.33
CA ASP A 346 25.84 0.83 9.53
C ASP A 346 25.57 2.34 9.68
N ALA A 347 24.31 2.66 9.98
CA ALA A 347 23.78 3.99 10.17
C ALA A 347 22.49 3.92 11.01
N ASP A 348 22.15 5.03 11.65
CA ASP A 348 20.83 5.25 12.25
C ASP A 348 19.78 5.62 11.19
N HIS A 349 18.50 5.50 11.55
CA HIS A 349 17.34 5.80 10.69
C HIS A 349 17.40 7.16 10.00
N SER A 350 17.90 8.17 10.71
CA SER A 350 17.99 9.54 10.21
C SER A 350 19.16 9.77 9.26
N MET A 351 20.16 8.89 9.28
CA MET A 351 21.43 8.99 8.56
C MET A 351 21.55 8.00 7.40
N MET A 352 20.73 6.95 7.35
CA MET A 352 20.84 5.86 6.38
C MET A 352 20.70 6.26 4.90
N VAL A 353 20.16 7.45 4.62
CA VAL A 353 20.00 8.00 3.26
C VAL A 353 20.92 9.21 2.95
N LYS A 354 21.84 9.55 3.85
CA LYS A 354 22.70 10.75 3.76
C LYS A 354 24.15 10.38 3.42
N PHE A 355 24.39 9.96 2.20
CA PHE A 355 25.72 9.51 1.75
C PHE A 355 26.69 10.66 1.47
N ASP A 356 27.82 10.70 2.17
CA ASP A 356 28.84 11.75 2.02
C ASP A 356 29.78 11.56 0.80
N ASN A 357 29.90 10.33 0.31
CA ASN A 357 30.82 10.02 -0.78
C ASN A 357 30.38 8.81 -1.61
N LYS A 358 30.95 8.69 -2.82
CA LYS A 358 30.66 7.62 -3.79
C LYS A 358 31.11 6.22 -3.36
N ASN A 359 31.94 6.10 -2.34
CA ASN A 359 32.43 4.83 -1.81
C ASN A 359 31.64 4.38 -0.57
N ASN A 360 30.64 5.15 -0.14
CA ASN A 360 29.75 4.74 0.95
C ASN A 360 29.04 3.44 0.55
N ARG A 361 29.09 2.42 1.42
CA ARG A 361 28.54 1.09 1.14
C ARG A 361 27.04 1.10 0.84
N GLY A 362 26.27 1.96 1.49
CA GLY A 362 24.85 2.14 1.22
C GLY A 362 24.61 2.70 -0.18
N TYR A 363 25.37 3.72 -0.57
CA TYR A 363 25.31 4.28 -1.91
C TYR A 363 25.72 3.27 -2.99
N THR A 364 26.83 2.57 -2.82
CA THR A 364 27.29 1.60 -3.82
C THR A 364 26.28 0.47 -4.01
N SER A 365 25.70 -0.03 -2.91
CA SER A 365 24.65 -1.05 -2.97
C SER A 365 23.41 -0.56 -3.70
N ALA A 366 22.94 0.66 -3.38
CA ALA A 366 21.80 1.28 -4.06
C ALA A 366 22.08 1.48 -5.56
N ARG A 367 23.25 2.03 -5.91
CA ARG A 367 23.69 2.24 -7.29
C ARG A 367 23.73 0.93 -8.08
N ASP A 368 24.31 -0.12 -7.51
CA ASP A 368 24.50 -1.38 -8.23
C ASP A 368 23.14 -2.06 -8.50
N LYS A 369 22.20 -1.96 -7.55
CA LYS A 369 20.82 -2.43 -7.76
C LYS A 369 20.05 -1.58 -8.78
N LEU A 370 20.19 -0.26 -8.76
CA LEU A 370 19.57 0.61 -9.76
C LEU A 370 20.13 0.35 -11.17
N ARG A 371 21.43 0.06 -11.32
CA ARG A 371 22.03 -0.34 -12.61
C ARG A 371 21.44 -1.65 -13.13
N GLN A 372 21.27 -2.62 -12.25
CA GLN A 372 20.58 -3.86 -12.59
C GLN A 372 19.14 -3.58 -13.03
N PHE A 373 18.43 -2.69 -12.32
CA PHE A 373 17.07 -2.30 -12.70
C PHE A 373 17.03 -1.65 -14.09
N GLU A 374 17.92 -0.70 -14.39
CA GLU A 374 17.98 -0.05 -15.71
C GLU A 374 18.25 -1.05 -16.84
N GLN A 375 19.06 -2.09 -16.59
CA GLN A 375 19.37 -3.12 -17.56
C GLN A 375 18.15 -4.02 -17.85
N ASP A 376 17.46 -4.48 -16.80
CA ASP A 376 16.43 -5.52 -16.91
C ASP A 376 15.02 -4.96 -17.19
N ALA A 377 14.71 -3.78 -16.66
CA ALA A 377 13.35 -3.27 -16.62
C ALA A 377 12.68 -3.03 -17.98
N PRO A 378 13.36 -2.52 -19.04
CA PRO A 378 12.70 -2.22 -20.31
C PRO A 378 11.96 -3.41 -20.91
N GLY A 379 12.56 -4.61 -20.90
CA GLY A 379 11.93 -5.82 -21.43
C GLY A 379 10.76 -6.30 -20.58
N VAL A 380 10.93 -6.29 -19.26
CA VAL A 380 9.89 -6.75 -18.31
C VAL A 380 8.69 -5.81 -18.34
N VAL A 381 8.90 -4.49 -18.28
CA VAL A 381 7.84 -3.49 -18.29
C VAL A 381 7.11 -3.48 -19.65
N ALA A 382 7.84 -3.55 -20.77
CA ALA A 382 7.21 -3.63 -22.09
C ALA A 382 6.30 -4.87 -22.21
N THR A 383 6.71 -6.00 -21.64
CA THR A 383 5.88 -7.23 -21.62
C THR A 383 4.59 -7.04 -20.81
N ARG A 384 4.65 -6.34 -19.66
CA ARG A 384 3.46 -6.04 -18.85
C ARG A 384 2.45 -5.15 -19.57
N PHE A 385 2.90 -4.23 -20.44
CA PHE A 385 2.01 -3.39 -21.23
C PHE A 385 1.51 -4.04 -22.52
N ARG A 386 2.17 -5.10 -23.01
CA ARG A 386 1.70 -5.91 -24.16
C ARG A 386 0.69 -6.98 -23.73
N THR A 387 0.85 -7.50 -22.53
CA THR A 387 -0.06 -8.50 -21.98
C THR A 387 -1.34 -7.78 -21.55
N GLN A 388 -2.46 -8.02 -22.21
CA GLN A 388 -3.76 -7.62 -21.64
C GLN A 388 -3.86 -8.25 -20.25
N ARG A 389 -4.25 -7.47 -19.23
CA ARG A 389 -4.67 -8.06 -17.96
C ARG A 389 -5.81 -9.00 -18.33
N GLU A 390 -5.60 -10.30 -18.19
CA GLU A 390 -6.74 -11.21 -18.11
C GLU A 390 -7.47 -10.80 -16.84
N ASP A 391 -8.59 -10.11 -17.02
CA ASP A 391 -9.47 -9.83 -15.92
C ASP A 391 -10.13 -11.14 -15.49
N PHE A 392 -10.01 -11.46 -14.21
CA PHE A 392 -10.65 -12.63 -13.61
C PHE A 392 -11.79 -12.21 -12.69
N SER A 393 -12.24 -10.95 -12.80
CA SER A 393 -13.26 -10.39 -11.93
C SER A 393 -14.62 -10.99 -12.25
N ILE A 394 -15.29 -11.53 -11.25
CA ILE A 394 -16.66 -12.03 -11.35
C ILE A 394 -17.50 -11.27 -10.34
N ALA A 395 -18.64 -10.74 -10.80
CA ALA A 395 -19.57 -10.01 -9.95
C ALA A 395 -19.95 -10.83 -8.71
N PHE A 396 -19.69 -10.28 -7.52
CA PHE A 396 -20.01 -10.94 -6.26
C PHE A 396 -21.53 -11.14 -6.11
N SER A 397 -21.95 -12.38 -5.83
CA SER A 397 -23.36 -12.73 -5.66
C SER A 397 -23.54 -13.76 -4.55
N LEU A 398 -24.47 -13.47 -3.63
CA LEU A 398 -24.93 -14.40 -2.59
C LEU A 398 -26.29 -15.02 -2.93
N SER A 399 -26.75 -14.95 -4.18
CA SER A 399 -28.08 -15.42 -4.60
C SER A 399 -28.39 -16.90 -4.28
N SER A 400 -27.36 -17.71 -4.02
CA SER A 400 -27.47 -19.13 -3.68
C SER A 400 -27.47 -19.42 -2.17
N VAL A 401 -27.32 -18.39 -1.32
CA VAL A 401 -27.18 -18.53 0.13
C VAL A 401 -28.16 -17.61 0.83
N HIS A 402 -28.78 -18.10 1.90
CA HIS A 402 -29.58 -17.24 2.75
C HIS A 402 -28.66 -16.35 3.59
N ASP A 403 -28.70 -15.06 3.31
CA ASP A 403 -27.93 -14.04 4.00
C ASP A 403 -28.77 -13.40 5.10
N ILE A 404 -28.17 -13.18 6.27
CA ILE A 404 -28.82 -12.48 7.39
C ILE A 404 -28.43 -11.00 7.38
N GLU A 405 -29.42 -10.14 7.65
CA GLU A 405 -29.21 -8.69 7.65
C GLU A 405 -28.24 -8.24 8.76
N ARG A 406 -28.22 -8.95 9.90
CA ARG A 406 -27.40 -8.61 11.07
C ARG A 406 -26.65 -9.84 11.57
N PHE A 407 -25.37 -9.94 11.20
CA PHE A 407 -24.43 -10.89 11.77
C PHE A 407 -23.91 -10.37 13.11
N VAL A 408 -23.82 -11.24 14.12
CA VAL A 408 -23.49 -10.86 15.50
C VAL A 408 -22.29 -11.68 16.00
N ALA A 409 -21.34 -11.00 16.65
CA ALA A 409 -20.11 -11.55 17.23
C ALA A 409 -19.15 -12.18 16.20
N ARG A 410 -18.19 -12.99 16.69
CA ARG A 410 -17.19 -13.78 15.93
C ARG A 410 -16.04 -12.99 15.33
N GLU A 411 -15.72 -11.83 15.91
CA GLU A 411 -14.61 -10.98 15.48
C GLU A 411 -13.26 -11.70 15.59
N ALA A 412 -13.09 -12.54 16.61
CA ALA A 412 -11.90 -13.36 16.80
C ALA A 412 -11.75 -14.39 15.67
N GLU A 413 -12.81 -15.13 15.35
CA GLU A 413 -12.80 -16.10 14.27
C GLU A 413 -12.64 -15.43 12.90
N LEU A 414 -13.27 -14.28 12.65
CA LEU A 414 -13.08 -13.50 11.42
C LEU A 414 -11.63 -13.03 11.25
N SER A 415 -11.02 -12.53 12.33
CA SER A 415 -9.63 -12.10 12.34
C SER A 415 -8.68 -13.26 12.09
N GLU A 416 -8.95 -14.42 12.69
CA GLU A 416 -8.22 -15.66 12.44
C GLU A 416 -8.37 -16.11 10.98
N MET A 417 -9.59 -16.14 10.44
CA MET A 417 -9.83 -16.44 9.02
C MET A 417 -9.04 -15.49 8.11
N ARG A 418 -9.02 -14.19 8.42
CA ARG A 418 -8.27 -13.20 7.63
C ARG A 418 -6.78 -13.50 7.66
N ARG A 419 -6.19 -13.72 8.84
CA ARG A 419 -4.76 -14.02 8.98
C ARG A 419 -4.34 -15.25 8.18
N GLU A 420 -5.15 -16.31 8.21
CA GLU A 420 -4.78 -17.58 7.54
C GLU A 420 -5.05 -17.57 6.02
N LEU A 421 -6.00 -16.76 5.56
CA LEU A 421 -6.31 -16.57 4.14
C LEU A 421 -5.53 -15.41 3.50
N SER A 422 -4.95 -14.51 4.30
CA SER A 422 -3.93 -13.54 3.88
C SER A 422 -2.63 -14.28 3.57
N GLY A 423 -2.19 -14.33 2.31
CA GLY A 423 -0.96 -15.05 1.97
C GLY A 423 -0.32 -14.62 0.66
N ASP A 424 0.89 -15.12 0.43
CA ASP A 424 1.79 -14.93 -0.73
C ASP A 424 1.28 -15.53 -2.06
N GLY A 425 -0.03 -15.76 -2.17
CA GLY A 425 -0.69 -16.27 -3.38
C GLY A 425 -0.54 -17.77 -3.55
N SER A 426 0.11 -18.41 -2.59
CA SER A 426 -0.03 -19.83 -2.37
C SER A 426 -1.48 -20.17 -1.96
N ARG A 427 -1.91 -21.40 -2.25
CA ARG A 427 -3.25 -21.86 -1.85
C ARG A 427 -3.37 -21.85 -0.34
N ARG A 428 -4.39 -21.16 0.18
CA ARG A 428 -4.72 -21.14 1.62
C ARG A 428 -6.09 -21.76 1.83
N THR A 429 -6.23 -22.54 2.90
CA THR A 429 -7.47 -23.25 3.19
C THR A 429 -7.80 -23.14 4.66
N VAL A 430 -8.99 -22.62 4.96
CA VAL A 430 -9.56 -22.58 6.30
C VAL A 430 -10.74 -23.53 6.38
N ILE A 431 -10.80 -24.31 7.44
CA ILE A 431 -11.86 -25.26 7.74
C ILE A 431 -12.60 -24.78 8.98
N LEU A 432 -13.86 -24.38 8.80
CA LEU A 432 -14.77 -24.08 9.88
C LEU A 432 -15.51 -25.36 10.26
N HIS A 433 -15.29 -25.86 11.48
CA HIS A 433 -15.97 -27.06 11.96
C HIS A 433 -16.69 -26.85 13.30
N GLY A 434 -17.80 -27.55 13.49
CA GLY A 434 -18.62 -27.41 14.71
C GLY A 434 -20.03 -27.95 14.52
N LEU A 435 -20.85 -27.86 15.57
CA LEU A 435 -22.21 -28.40 15.59
C LEU A 435 -23.10 -27.83 14.47
N GLY A 436 -24.16 -28.56 14.12
CA GLY A 436 -25.19 -28.06 13.21
C GLY A 436 -25.84 -26.79 13.78
N GLY A 437 -26.13 -25.80 12.93
CA GLY A 437 -26.77 -24.55 13.37
C GLY A 437 -25.88 -23.59 14.18
N ILE A 438 -24.58 -23.88 14.35
CA ILE A 438 -23.67 -23.04 15.14
C ILE A 438 -23.22 -21.75 14.44
N GLY A 439 -23.57 -21.57 13.15
CA GLY A 439 -23.30 -20.35 12.39
C GLY A 439 -22.12 -20.40 11.40
N LYS A 440 -21.54 -21.56 11.08
CA LYS A 440 -20.39 -21.70 10.15
C LYS A 440 -20.63 -21.07 8.77
N THR A 441 -21.79 -21.35 8.17
CA THR A 441 -22.21 -20.80 6.89
C THR A 441 -22.33 -19.27 6.95
N GLN A 442 -22.97 -18.74 7.99
CA GLN A 442 -23.13 -17.30 8.18
C GLN A 442 -21.79 -16.59 8.45
N LEU A 443 -20.88 -17.23 9.17
CA LEU A 443 -19.52 -16.72 9.36
C LEU A 443 -18.75 -16.63 8.03
N SER A 444 -18.93 -17.60 7.13
CA SER A 444 -18.33 -17.58 5.79
C SER A 444 -18.93 -16.45 4.93
N VAL A 445 -20.25 -16.21 5.02
CA VAL A 445 -20.92 -15.08 4.37
C VAL A 445 -20.40 -13.75 4.88
N ALA A 446 -20.28 -13.59 6.21
CA ALA A 446 -19.77 -12.37 6.82
C ALA A 446 -18.34 -12.06 6.35
N TYR A 447 -17.46 -13.07 6.35
CA TYR A 447 -16.10 -12.93 5.83
C TYR A 447 -16.08 -12.52 4.35
N ALA A 448 -16.86 -13.20 3.50
CA ALA A 448 -16.92 -12.92 2.07
C ALA A 448 -17.39 -11.49 1.79
N LYS A 449 -18.39 -10.98 2.53
CA LYS A 449 -18.85 -9.60 2.43
C LYS A 449 -17.80 -8.59 2.86
N GLN A 450 -17.16 -8.82 4.00
CA GLN A 450 -16.17 -7.90 4.58
C GLN A 450 -14.93 -7.77 3.69
N HIS A 451 -14.56 -8.84 2.99
CA HIS A 451 -13.33 -8.90 2.20
C HIS A 451 -13.57 -9.04 0.69
N LYS A 452 -14.77 -8.71 0.20
CA LYS A 452 -15.14 -8.89 -1.22
C LYS A 452 -14.13 -8.26 -2.19
N ASP A 453 -13.61 -7.08 -1.84
CA ASP A 453 -12.70 -6.30 -2.70
C ASP A 453 -11.25 -6.84 -2.69
N SER A 454 -10.92 -7.75 -1.77
CA SER A 454 -9.64 -8.48 -1.79
C SER A 454 -9.59 -9.55 -2.89
N TYR A 455 -10.76 -10.04 -3.32
CA TYR A 455 -10.89 -11.15 -4.27
C TYR A 455 -11.37 -10.66 -5.64
N SER A 456 -10.89 -11.29 -6.73
CA SER A 456 -11.43 -11.08 -8.07
C SER A 456 -12.71 -11.88 -8.29
N ALA A 457 -12.82 -13.07 -7.70
CA ALA A 457 -14.01 -13.90 -7.81
C ALA A 457 -14.28 -14.62 -6.49
N ILE A 458 -15.55 -14.71 -6.09
CA ILE A 458 -15.98 -15.49 -4.92
C ILE A 458 -17.05 -16.46 -5.37
N PHE A 459 -16.79 -17.76 -5.19
CA PHE A 459 -17.68 -18.83 -5.61
C PHE A 459 -18.19 -19.63 -4.43
N TRP A 460 -19.50 -19.90 -4.43
CA TRP A 460 -20.15 -20.71 -3.41
C TRP A 460 -20.51 -22.09 -3.95
N LEU A 461 -20.02 -23.13 -3.28
CA LEU A 461 -20.22 -24.53 -3.64
C LEU A 461 -20.93 -25.25 -2.51
N ASN A 462 -22.03 -25.93 -2.82
CA ASN A 462 -22.73 -26.76 -1.85
C ASN A 462 -22.27 -28.21 -1.99
N ILE A 463 -21.80 -28.83 -0.91
CA ILE A 463 -21.34 -30.23 -0.90
C ILE A 463 -22.29 -31.10 -0.08
N LYS A 464 -23.54 -31.21 -0.53
CA LYS A 464 -24.46 -32.19 0.06
C LYS A 464 -24.07 -33.62 -0.34
N ASP A 465 -23.72 -33.77 -1.61
CA ASP A 465 -23.30 -34.98 -2.32
C ASP A 465 -22.51 -34.58 -3.59
N GLU A 466 -21.90 -35.55 -4.28
CA GLU A 466 -21.04 -35.29 -5.45
C GLU A 466 -21.80 -34.57 -6.59
N ASP A 467 -23.05 -34.96 -6.84
CA ASP A 467 -23.89 -34.36 -7.89
C ASP A 467 -24.20 -32.89 -7.59
N SER A 468 -24.54 -32.56 -6.33
CA SER A 468 -24.79 -31.19 -5.89
C SER A 468 -23.56 -30.30 -6.08
N LEU A 469 -22.36 -30.86 -5.85
CA LEU A 469 -21.10 -30.16 -6.03
C LEU A 469 -20.83 -29.91 -7.52
N LYS A 470 -20.97 -30.93 -8.37
CA LYS A 470 -20.86 -30.81 -9.82
C LYS A 470 -21.83 -29.77 -10.40
N GLN A 471 -23.07 -29.72 -9.91
CA GLN A 471 -24.04 -28.69 -10.29
C GLN A 471 -23.61 -27.27 -9.84
N SER A 472 -22.96 -27.14 -8.69
CA SER A 472 -22.35 -25.88 -8.26
C SER A 472 -21.25 -25.43 -9.22
N PHE A 473 -20.39 -26.34 -9.69
CA PHE A 473 -19.40 -26.04 -10.74
C PHE A 473 -20.05 -25.60 -12.06
N ALA A 474 -21.15 -26.21 -12.48
CA ALA A 474 -21.90 -25.76 -13.65
C ALA A 474 -22.46 -24.34 -13.50
N LYS A 475 -22.88 -23.93 -12.30
CA LYS A 475 -23.28 -22.53 -12.03
C LYS A 475 -22.08 -21.59 -12.14
N ILE A 476 -20.93 -21.96 -11.59
CA ILE A 476 -19.68 -21.18 -11.69
C ILE A 476 -19.26 -21.02 -13.15
N ALA A 477 -19.27 -22.10 -13.93
CA ALA A 477 -18.95 -22.06 -15.35
C ALA A 477 -19.84 -21.07 -16.11
N ARG A 478 -21.17 -21.08 -15.86
CA ARG A 478 -22.09 -20.10 -16.47
C ARG A 478 -21.79 -18.66 -16.04
N GLN A 479 -21.39 -18.43 -14.79
CA GLN A 479 -20.99 -17.10 -14.32
C GLN A 479 -19.73 -16.61 -15.03
N ILE A 480 -18.69 -17.44 -15.10
CA ILE A 480 -17.44 -17.11 -15.79
C ILE A 480 -17.71 -16.88 -17.28
N SER A 481 -18.50 -17.72 -17.95
CA SER A 481 -18.83 -17.53 -19.37
C SER A 481 -19.61 -16.25 -19.65
N ARG A 482 -20.41 -15.77 -18.69
CA ARG A 482 -21.17 -14.52 -18.84
C ARG A 482 -20.28 -13.29 -18.74
N GLU A 483 -19.37 -13.26 -17.77
CA GLU A 483 -18.46 -12.12 -17.56
C GLU A 483 -17.25 -12.17 -18.52
N HIS A 484 -16.79 -13.38 -18.87
CA HIS A 484 -15.59 -13.63 -19.68
C HIS A 484 -15.80 -14.67 -20.79
N PRO A 485 -16.59 -14.35 -21.84
CA PRO A 485 -17.01 -15.30 -22.88
C PRO A 485 -15.87 -16.03 -23.60
N SER A 486 -14.69 -15.40 -23.68
CA SER A 486 -13.52 -15.88 -24.42
C SER A 486 -12.56 -16.75 -23.60
N THR A 487 -12.77 -16.89 -22.28
CA THR A 487 -11.76 -17.45 -21.37
C THR A 487 -11.97 -18.93 -21.01
N LEU A 488 -13.21 -19.40 -21.02
CA LEU A 488 -13.51 -20.81 -20.85
C LEU A 488 -13.44 -21.50 -22.22
N GLN A 489 -12.56 -22.50 -22.36
CA GLN A 489 -12.54 -23.40 -23.52
C GLN A 489 -13.73 -24.37 -23.48
N LEU A 490 -14.94 -23.86 -23.22
CA LEU A 490 -16.18 -24.63 -23.22
C LEU A 490 -16.90 -24.56 -24.57
N SER A 491 -16.26 -24.05 -25.63
CA SER A 491 -16.89 -23.83 -26.94
C SER A 491 -17.52 -25.08 -27.56
N ASN A 492 -17.19 -26.28 -27.07
CA ASN A 492 -17.75 -27.56 -27.50
C ASN A 492 -18.38 -28.41 -26.36
N VAL A 493 -18.49 -27.89 -25.13
CA VAL A 493 -18.97 -28.67 -23.97
C VAL A 493 -20.39 -28.24 -23.61
N ASP A 494 -21.36 -29.16 -23.69
CA ASP A 494 -22.69 -28.92 -23.14
C ASP A 494 -22.61 -28.97 -21.60
N ILE A 495 -22.77 -27.80 -20.98
CA ILE A 495 -22.73 -27.59 -19.53
C ILE A 495 -23.74 -28.48 -18.78
N ASN A 496 -24.78 -28.98 -19.47
CA ASN A 496 -25.82 -29.82 -18.86
C ASN A 496 -25.61 -31.32 -19.07
N GLU A 497 -24.75 -31.75 -20.00
CA GLU A 497 -24.55 -33.17 -20.33
C GLU A 497 -23.27 -33.76 -19.73
N ASN A 498 -22.18 -32.98 -19.64
CA ASN A 498 -20.89 -33.47 -19.12
C ASN A 498 -20.35 -32.63 -17.96
N LEU A 499 -20.88 -32.86 -16.76
CA LEU A 499 -20.51 -32.10 -15.57
C LEU A 499 -19.05 -32.31 -15.13
N ASP A 500 -18.42 -33.43 -15.46
CA ASP A 500 -17.02 -33.69 -15.11
C ASP A 500 -16.06 -32.81 -15.93
N GLU A 501 -16.30 -32.68 -17.24
CA GLU A 501 -15.55 -31.74 -18.08
C GLU A 501 -15.73 -30.29 -17.63
N VAL A 502 -16.92 -29.94 -17.14
CA VAL A 502 -17.19 -28.61 -16.58
C VAL A 502 -16.37 -28.35 -15.32
N VAL A 503 -16.26 -29.33 -14.42
CA VAL A 503 -15.40 -29.24 -13.23
C VAL A 503 -13.95 -28.99 -13.64
N ASP A 504 -13.44 -29.74 -14.60
CA ASP A 504 -12.06 -29.60 -15.07
C ASP A 504 -11.81 -28.27 -15.76
N ALA A 505 -12.75 -27.77 -16.57
CA ALA A 505 -12.65 -26.46 -17.21
C ALA A 505 -12.59 -25.31 -16.18
N VAL A 506 -13.43 -25.36 -15.14
CA VAL A 506 -13.40 -24.37 -14.06
C VAL A 506 -12.09 -24.46 -13.28
N LYS A 507 -11.63 -25.68 -12.93
CA LYS A 507 -10.32 -25.88 -12.25
C LYS A 507 -9.16 -25.34 -13.09
N ALA A 508 -9.19 -25.53 -14.41
CA ALA A 508 -8.19 -25.01 -15.33
C ALA A 508 -8.21 -23.47 -15.36
N TRP A 509 -9.40 -22.85 -15.40
CA TRP A 509 -9.55 -21.40 -15.34
C TRP A 509 -9.00 -20.82 -14.03
N LEU A 510 -9.33 -21.44 -12.89
CA LEU A 510 -8.79 -21.09 -11.57
C LEU A 510 -7.26 -21.24 -11.49
N SER A 511 -6.69 -22.12 -12.31
CA SER A 511 -5.27 -22.44 -12.35
C SER A 511 -4.46 -21.61 -13.36
N ARG A 512 -5.06 -20.61 -14.02
CA ARG A 512 -4.35 -19.74 -14.97
C ARG A 512 -3.22 -18.96 -14.27
N PRO A 513 -2.05 -18.77 -14.92
CA PRO A 513 -0.99 -17.93 -14.38
C PRO A 513 -1.53 -16.51 -14.22
N ASN A 514 -1.54 -15.98 -12.99
CA ASN A 514 -2.13 -14.70 -12.55
C ASN A 514 -3.56 -14.75 -11.96
N ASN A 515 -4.30 -15.85 -12.09
CA ASN A 515 -5.60 -16.00 -11.44
C ASN A 515 -5.46 -16.43 -9.98
N THR A 516 -4.92 -15.56 -9.13
CA THR A 516 -4.50 -15.89 -7.75
C THR A 516 -5.45 -15.40 -6.66
N ARG A 517 -6.43 -14.54 -7.01
CA ARG A 517 -7.28 -13.81 -6.06
C ARG A 517 -8.72 -14.31 -6.03
N TRP A 518 -8.97 -15.57 -6.34
CA TRP A 518 -10.31 -16.16 -6.18
C TRP A 518 -10.50 -16.77 -4.78
N LEU A 519 -11.74 -16.84 -4.32
CA LEU A 519 -12.17 -17.51 -3.10
C LEU A 519 -13.21 -18.57 -3.42
N MET A 520 -12.97 -19.83 -3.04
CA MET A 520 -13.97 -20.90 -3.10
C MET A 520 -14.48 -21.22 -1.71
N ILE A 521 -15.81 -21.13 -1.52
CA ILE A 521 -16.48 -21.48 -0.26
C ILE A 521 -17.23 -22.79 -0.48
N PHE A 522 -16.68 -23.86 0.07
CA PHE A 522 -17.25 -25.20 0.08
C PHE A 522 -18.09 -25.40 1.34
N ASP A 523 -19.40 -25.22 1.20
CA ASP A 523 -20.36 -25.29 2.30
C ASP A 523 -20.99 -26.68 2.43
N ASN A 524 -21.30 -27.07 3.67
CA ASN A 524 -21.97 -28.33 4.03
C ASN A 524 -21.17 -29.61 3.74
N TYR A 525 -19.84 -29.60 3.85
CA TYR A 525 -19.01 -30.79 3.67
C TYR A 525 -19.12 -31.80 4.84
N ASP A 526 -20.32 -32.32 5.07
CA ASP A 526 -20.68 -33.08 6.27
C ASP A 526 -20.44 -34.59 6.12
N ASN A 527 -20.27 -35.11 4.89
CA ASN A 527 -19.95 -36.52 4.60
C ASN A 527 -18.59 -36.68 3.88
N PRO A 528 -17.46 -36.39 4.54
CA PRO A 528 -16.14 -36.44 3.92
C PRO A 528 -15.67 -37.88 3.66
N LYS A 529 -15.06 -38.14 2.51
CA LYS A 529 -14.35 -39.39 2.26
C LYS A 529 -13.08 -39.43 3.10
N LEU A 530 -13.07 -40.29 4.10
CA LEU A 530 -11.97 -40.51 5.03
C LEU A 530 -11.65 -42.01 5.10
N PRO A 531 -10.44 -42.43 5.49
CA PRO A 531 -10.12 -43.85 5.65
C PRO A 531 -11.07 -44.59 6.60
N SER A 532 -11.62 -43.86 7.58
CA SER A 532 -12.61 -44.34 8.55
C SER A 532 -14.05 -44.31 8.04
N ASN A 533 -14.33 -43.67 6.90
CA ASN A 533 -15.68 -43.50 6.36
C ASN A 533 -15.91 -44.38 5.12
N SER A 534 -16.59 -45.50 5.33
CA SER A 534 -16.93 -46.46 4.27
C SER A 534 -18.21 -46.12 3.51
N ASP A 535 -18.86 -44.98 3.81
CA ASP A 535 -20.05 -44.55 3.08
C ASP A 535 -19.75 -44.41 1.58
N PRO A 536 -20.51 -45.07 0.69
CA PRO A 536 -20.33 -44.94 -0.76
C PRO A 536 -20.68 -43.55 -1.28
N THR A 537 -21.50 -42.78 -0.56
CA THR A 537 -21.89 -41.40 -0.89
C THR A 537 -20.93 -40.35 -0.34
N ALA A 538 -19.90 -40.76 0.41
CA ALA A 538 -18.91 -39.85 0.95
C ALA A 538 -18.09 -39.19 -0.17
N VAL A 539 -17.97 -37.86 -0.10
CA VAL A 539 -17.37 -37.06 -1.16
C VAL A 539 -15.89 -36.82 -0.87
N ASP A 540 -15.04 -37.10 -1.85
CA ASP A 540 -13.63 -36.72 -1.81
C ASP A 540 -13.46 -35.32 -2.41
N ILE A 541 -13.39 -34.31 -1.55
CA ILE A 541 -13.27 -32.92 -1.95
C ILE A 541 -11.97 -32.62 -2.71
N GLN A 542 -10.91 -33.42 -2.52
CA GLN A 542 -9.62 -33.19 -3.18
C GLN A 542 -9.73 -33.25 -4.71
N LYS A 543 -10.65 -34.06 -5.24
CA LYS A 543 -10.91 -34.17 -6.68
C LYS A 543 -11.41 -32.85 -7.30
N PHE A 544 -12.05 -32.02 -6.49
CA PHE A 544 -12.68 -30.76 -6.89
C PHE A 544 -11.82 -29.52 -6.62
N ILE A 545 -10.72 -29.67 -5.88
CA ILE A 545 -9.78 -28.58 -5.62
C ILE A 545 -8.87 -28.43 -6.85
N PRO A 546 -8.63 -27.20 -7.36
CA PRO A 546 -7.69 -26.97 -8.47
C PRO A 546 -6.27 -27.48 -8.13
N GLU A 547 -5.56 -28.01 -9.12
CA GLU A 547 -4.19 -28.52 -8.92
C GLU A 547 -3.19 -27.40 -8.61
N SER A 548 -3.44 -26.20 -9.14
CA SER A 548 -2.61 -25.04 -8.85
C SER A 548 -2.62 -24.71 -7.35
N TYR A 549 -1.44 -24.33 -6.86
CA TYR A 549 -1.26 -23.93 -5.47
C TYR A 549 -1.50 -22.42 -5.33
N GLN A 550 -2.64 -21.92 -5.79
CA GLN A 550 -3.06 -20.52 -5.65
C GLN A 550 -4.52 -20.38 -5.21
N GLY A 551 -4.94 -19.18 -4.81
CA GLY A 551 -6.31 -18.88 -4.37
C GLY A 551 -6.61 -19.22 -2.92
N SER A 552 -7.82 -18.86 -2.48
CA SER A 552 -8.29 -19.04 -1.11
C SER A 552 -9.46 -20.02 -1.06
N ILE A 553 -9.52 -20.83 -0.01
CA ILE A 553 -10.58 -21.83 0.17
C ILE A 553 -11.11 -21.74 1.60
N ILE A 554 -12.44 -21.69 1.74
CA ILE A 554 -13.15 -21.87 3.00
C ILE A 554 -13.97 -23.15 2.89
N ILE A 555 -13.92 -24.00 3.92
CA ILE A 555 -14.71 -25.22 4.01
C ILE A 555 -15.55 -25.17 5.28
N THR A 556 -16.85 -25.42 5.19
CA THR A 556 -17.71 -25.62 6.37
C THR A 556 -18.06 -27.10 6.52
N THR A 557 -17.96 -27.63 7.75
CA THR A 557 -18.25 -29.05 8.02
C THR A 557 -18.69 -29.28 9.47
N ARG A 558 -19.43 -30.35 9.74
CA ARG A 558 -19.65 -30.90 11.09
C ARG A 558 -18.51 -31.82 11.53
N SER A 559 -17.73 -32.36 10.60
CA SER A 559 -16.67 -33.30 10.91
C SER A 559 -15.42 -32.59 11.42
N SER A 560 -15.02 -32.93 12.63
CA SER A 560 -13.74 -32.49 13.20
C SER A 560 -12.54 -33.29 12.67
N GLN A 561 -12.71 -34.17 11.68
CA GLN A 561 -11.65 -35.03 11.14
C GLN A 561 -11.07 -34.53 9.80
N VAL A 562 -11.65 -33.48 9.21
CA VAL A 562 -11.12 -32.87 7.98
C VAL A 562 -9.84 -32.09 8.32
N ARG A 563 -8.74 -32.34 7.58
CA ARG A 563 -7.38 -31.83 7.89
C ARG A 563 -6.67 -31.16 6.71
N ILE A 564 -7.41 -30.79 5.67
CA ILE A 564 -6.85 -30.28 4.41
C ILE A 564 -6.54 -28.77 4.43
N GLY A 565 -6.41 -28.19 5.62
CA GLY A 565 -6.22 -26.75 5.86
C GLY A 565 -6.18 -26.40 7.35
N HIS A 566 -6.12 -25.11 7.67
CA HIS A 566 -6.17 -24.60 9.05
C HIS A 566 -7.56 -24.76 9.64
N SER A 567 -7.66 -25.39 10.81
CA SER A 567 -8.94 -25.77 11.41
C SER A 567 -9.37 -24.80 12.50
N ILE A 568 -10.53 -24.19 12.34
CA ILE A 568 -11.16 -23.28 13.32
C ILE A 568 -12.42 -23.96 13.88
N GLN A 569 -12.40 -24.22 15.19
CA GLN A 569 -13.54 -24.81 15.89
C GLN A 569 -14.56 -23.73 16.27
N ILE A 570 -15.74 -23.77 15.65
CA ILE A 570 -16.83 -22.85 15.99
C ILE A 570 -17.60 -23.40 17.19
N ARG A 571 -17.53 -22.65 18.30
CA ARG A 571 -18.18 -22.97 19.58
C ARG A 571 -19.47 -22.18 19.76
N LYS A 572 -20.26 -22.47 20.81
CA LYS A 572 -21.42 -21.62 21.18
C LYS A 572 -20.97 -20.20 21.58
N LEU A 573 -21.90 -19.25 21.50
CA LEU A 573 -21.65 -17.88 21.96
C LEU A 573 -21.51 -17.88 23.49
N SER A 574 -20.38 -17.40 24.01
CA SER A 574 -20.13 -17.35 25.45
C SER A 574 -20.72 -16.11 26.12
N ASN A 575 -20.84 -15.02 25.38
CA ASN A 575 -21.38 -13.77 25.89
C ASN A 575 -22.90 -13.74 25.71
N VAL A 576 -23.63 -13.63 26.82
CA VAL A 576 -25.09 -13.55 26.82
C VAL A 576 -25.58 -12.30 26.07
N ARG A 577 -24.79 -11.22 26.01
CA ARG A 577 -25.17 -10.00 25.28
C ARG A 577 -25.29 -10.26 23.78
N ASP A 578 -24.41 -11.06 23.20
CA ASP A 578 -24.44 -11.44 21.79
C ASP A 578 -25.70 -12.30 21.51
N SER A 579 -26.04 -13.17 22.46
CA SER A 579 -27.24 -14.00 22.39
C SER A 579 -28.53 -13.17 22.42
N LEU A 580 -28.59 -12.18 23.32
CA LEU A 580 -29.68 -11.21 23.42
C LEU A 580 -29.80 -10.34 22.17
N GLU A 581 -28.67 -10.02 21.54
CA GLU A 581 -28.65 -9.24 20.31
C GLU A 581 -29.23 -10.02 19.13
N ILE A 582 -28.91 -11.32 19.00
CA ILE A 582 -29.57 -12.20 18.02
C ILE A 582 -31.08 -12.25 18.27
N LEU A 583 -31.51 -12.49 19.52
CA LEU A 583 -32.93 -12.53 19.88
C LEU A 583 -33.62 -11.21 19.53
N SER A 584 -33.04 -10.08 19.91
CA SER A 584 -33.53 -8.72 19.64
C SER A 584 -33.68 -8.47 18.15
N ASN A 585 -32.68 -8.82 17.35
CA ASN A 585 -32.68 -8.59 15.91
C ASN A 585 -33.75 -9.43 15.21
N VAL A 586 -33.88 -10.72 15.59
CA VAL A 586 -34.84 -11.62 14.93
C VAL A 586 -36.27 -11.37 15.41
N SER A 587 -36.48 -11.07 16.69
CA SER A 587 -37.81 -10.79 17.25
C SER A 587 -38.30 -9.37 16.98
N ARG A 588 -37.44 -8.48 16.48
CA ARG A 588 -37.70 -7.03 16.28
C ARG A 588 -38.17 -6.32 17.56
N ARG A 589 -37.71 -6.78 18.72
CA ARG A 589 -38.07 -6.20 20.02
C ARG A 589 -36.90 -5.39 20.57
N GLU A 590 -37.18 -4.17 20.99
CA GLU A 590 -36.21 -3.32 21.66
C GLU A 590 -36.15 -3.60 23.16
N GLY A 591 -35.04 -3.25 23.81
CA GLY A 591 -34.92 -3.34 25.27
C GLY A 591 -34.64 -4.74 25.84
N LEU A 592 -34.54 -5.79 25.01
CA LEU A 592 -34.27 -7.16 25.50
C LEU A 592 -32.97 -7.31 26.28
N LYS A 593 -31.99 -6.41 26.08
CA LYS A 593 -30.72 -6.42 26.82
C LYS A 593 -30.91 -6.18 28.33
N SER A 594 -32.02 -5.55 28.73
CA SER A 594 -32.36 -5.24 30.12
C SER A 594 -33.54 -6.07 30.65
N ASP A 595 -34.13 -6.93 29.83
CA ASP A 595 -35.29 -7.76 30.17
C ASP A 595 -34.83 -9.03 30.91
N PRO A 596 -35.22 -9.24 32.18
CA PRO A 596 -34.84 -10.42 32.96
C PRO A 596 -35.26 -11.75 32.31
N ASP A 597 -36.44 -11.80 31.69
CA ASP A 597 -36.98 -13.02 31.09
C ASP A 597 -36.23 -13.35 29.78
N ALA A 598 -35.87 -12.32 29.00
CA ALA A 598 -35.04 -12.50 27.82
C ALA A 598 -33.63 -12.99 28.18
N ILE A 599 -33.06 -12.53 29.29
CA ILE A 599 -31.76 -13.00 29.81
C ILE A 599 -31.85 -14.46 30.23
N ILE A 600 -32.93 -14.86 30.92
CA ILE A 600 -33.18 -16.26 31.30
C ILE A 600 -33.29 -17.13 30.05
N LEU A 601 -34.13 -16.74 29.10
CA LEU A 601 -34.29 -17.45 27.83
C LEU A 601 -32.97 -17.59 27.07
N ALA A 602 -32.18 -16.52 26.96
CA ALA A 602 -30.88 -16.56 26.28
C ALA A 602 -29.90 -17.53 26.95
N ARG A 603 -29.95 -17.66 28.28
CA ARG A 603 -29.15 -18.63 29.05
C ARG A 603 -29.65 -20.06 28.85
N GLU A 604 -30.97 -20.27 28.82
CA GLU A 604 -31.55 -21.60 28.55
C GLU A 604 -31.22 -22.11 27.15
N LEU A 605 -31.15 -21.21 26.17
CA LEU A 605 -30.77 -21.53 24.78
C LEU A 605 -29.25 -21.71 24.60
N ASP A 606 -28.48 -21.59 25.69
CA ASP A 606 -27.06 -21.92 25.80
C ASP A 606 -26.16 -21.31 24.70
N GLY A 607 -26.48 -20.09 24.26
CA GLY A 607 -25.70 -19.38 23.25
C GLY A 607 -25.66 -20.06 21.87
N LEU A 608 -26.61 -20.94 21.57
CA LEU A 608 -26.72 -21.61 20.27
C LEU A 608 -27.44 -20.71 19.26
N PRO A 609 -26.77 -20.22 18.19
CA PRO A 609 -27.35 -19.22 17.29
C PRO A 609 -28.65 -19.65 16.62
N LEU A 610 -28.75 -20.90 16.15
CA LEU A 610 -29.99 -21.40 15.55
C LEU A 610 -31.15 -21.46 16.56
N ALA A 611 -30.88 -21.85 17.82
CA ALA A 611 -31.91 -21.90 18.86
C ALA A 611 -32.41 -20.49 19.20
N LEU A 612 -31.48 -19.53 19.33
CA LEU A 612 -31.78 -18.11 19.56
C LEU A 612 -32.59 -17.51 18.41
N ALA A 613 -32.18 -17.74 17.17
CA ALA A 613 -32.92 -17.25 15.99
C ALA A 613 -34.32 -17.87 15.90
N THR A 614 -34.46 -19.18 16.20
CA THR A 614 -35.76 -19.85 16.21
C THR A 614 -36.68 -19.27 17.29
N ALA A 615 -36.17 -19.06 18.50
CA ALA A 615 -36.92 -18.43 19.58
C ALA A 615 -37.31 -16.99 19.24
N GLY A 616 -36.40 -16.20 18.66
CA GLY A 616 -36.67 -14.85 18.21
C GLY A 616 -37.78 -14.80 17.14
N ALA A 617 -37.73 -15.70 16.16
CA ALA A 617 -38.75 -15.79 15.10
C ALA A 617 -40.12 -16.18 15.66
N TYR A 618 -40.16 -17.10 16.63
CA TYR A 618 -41.39 -17.43 17.34
C TYR A 618 -41.96 -16.22 18.10
N LEU A 619 -41.10 -15.46 18.80
CA LEU A 619 -41.50 -14.25 19.53
C LEU A 619 -42.06 -13.15 18.63
N ASP A 620 -41.57 -13.02 17.40
CA ASP A 620 -42.12 -12.10 16.38
C ASP A 620 -43.53 -12.55 15.94
N GLN A 621 -43.70 -13.85 15.64
CA GLN A 621 -45.00 -14.38 15.19
C GLN A 621 -46.09 -14.31 16.27
N VAL A 622 -45.77 -14.62 17.52
CA VAL A 622 -46.76 -14.61 18.61
C VAL A 622 -47.21 -13.19 18.95
N ALA A 623 -46.31 -12.20 18.88
CA ALA A 623 -46.68 -10.81 19.12
C ALA A 623 -47.68 -10.27 18.06
N ASN A 624 -47.54 -10.69 16.81
CA ASN A 624 -48.43 -10.28 15.72
C ASN A 624 -49.81 -10.93 15.78
N ARG A 625 -49.96 -12.08 16.44
CA ARG A 625 -51.27 -12.73 16.66
C ARG A 625 -52.10 -12.11 17.78
N VAL A 626 -51.50 -11.34 18.68
CA VAL A 626 -52.21 -10.66 19.78
C VAL A 626 -52.73 -9.27 19.36
N ARG A 627 -52.32 -8.76 18.18
CA ARG A 627 -52.71 -7.46 17.65
C ARG A 627 -53.81 -7.48 16.57
N ASN A 628 -54.35 -8.66 16.22
CA ASN A 628 -55.45 -8.82 15.26
C ASN A 628 -56.76 -9.20 15.95
#